data_AF-A0A433DPR2-F1
#
_entry.id   AF-A0A433DPR2-F1
#
_cell.length_a   1.000
_cell.length_b   1.000
_cell.length_c   1.000
_cell.angle_alpha   90.00
_cell.angle_beta   90.00
_cell.angle_gamma   90.00
#
_symmetry.space_group_name_H-M   'P 1'
#
loop_
_entity.id
_entity.type
_entity.pdbx_description
1 polymer ?
#
loop_
_entity_poly.entity_id
_entity_poly.type
_entity_poly.pdbx_seq_one_letter_code
_entity_poly.pdbx_strand_id
1 'polypeptide(L)'
;MKPVDDEQTYEALLQSLSLELAALRVRAGNPSLRDIQKRAQKLFADEGVSLPPSTLSGLFNGGYPGRDRLLWLVRTLLSFDRAGQGCPPPGNGAPELDPWYDRWEAITRVRPTRRRHRLGVPSSTAATPAAQEACVQSSAAAQSGVGESHDPVELRRSSGRPSARRQDTSSLSRSVVFVSDVSTGHAGYERTLERVQAEWGSRRPGSVVRGSAWGQEGGRLSPRGGDAPARTGSSTLIPLISRLWRRSGRPAETFAGSVVGDILRYQARGQALRQLIKQTIDDTPGDAVTVLAHGFGCVPSFDLLVQERVNRVDQFITVATQLPLLFESGALVSLEPQEALPDHFPHRWLNVYAANDVLAYSVAQVFPDVATDHEVDNGQRFPQTHSAYLTNPTFWRAVDTWVG
;
A
#
# COMPACT_ATOMS: atom_id res chain seq x y z
N MET A 1 -18.13 -35.77 -36.96
CA MET A 1 -18.18 -34.68 -35.96
C MET A 1 -16.86 -34.74 -35.19
N LYS A 2 -15.91 -33.84 -35.48
CA LYS A 2 -14.67 -33.73 -34.69
C LYS A 2 -15.04 -33.09 -33.35
N PRO A 3 -14.55 -33.60 -32.21
CA PRO A 3 -14.75 -32.92 -30.94
C PRO A 3 -14.06 -31.56 -31.04
N VAL A 4 -14.81 -30.51 -30.71
CA VAL A 4 -14.28 -29.15 -30.58
C VAL A 4 -13.43 -29.18 -29.31
N ASP A 5 -12.12 -28.89 -29.45
CA ASP A 5 -11.19 -28.71 -28.33
C ASP A 5 -11.64 -27.51 -27.49
N ASP A 6 -12.47 -27.78 -26.49
CA ASP A 6 -13.20 -26.76 -25.72
C ASP A 6 -12.48 -26.43 -24.40
N GLU A 7 -11.18 -26.17 -24.49
CA GLU A 7 -10.44 -25.54 -23.39
C GLU A 7 -9.55 -24.43 -23.96
N GLN A 8 -10.18 -23.34 -24.40
CA GLN A 8 -9.45 -22.11 -24.70
C GLN A 8 -8.79 -21.63 -23.41
N THR A 9 -7.49 -21.84 -23.32
CA THR A 9 -6.71 -21.41 -22.17
C THR A 9 -6.77 -19.88 -22.03
N TYR A 10 -6.69 -19.39 -20.79
CA TYR A 10 -6.65 -17.96 -20.50
C TYR A 10 -5.61 -17.20 -21.33
N GLU A 11 -4.44 -17.82 -21.55
CA GLU A 11 -3.37 -17.25 -22.39
C GLU A 11 -3.76 -17.21 -23.87
N ALA A 12 -4.42 -18.25 -24.39
CA ALA A 12 -4.90 -18.27 -25.78
C ALA A 12 -5.94 -17.17 -26.05
N LEU A 13 -6.85 -16.92 -25.10
CA LEU A 13 -7.84 -15.84 -25.21
C LEU A 13 -7.20 -14.45 -25.19
N LEU A 14 -6.21 -14.23 -24.31
CA LEU A 14 -5.45 -12.98 -24.28
C LEU A 14 -4.66 -12.75 -25.57
N GLN A 15 -4.06 -13.80 -26.10
CA GLN A 15 -3.34 -13.73 -27.37
C GLN A 15 -4.30 -13.40 -28.52
N SER A 16 -5.46 -14.06 -28.58
CA SER A 16 -6.52 -13.78 -29.56
C SER A 16 -6.98 -12.32 -29.49
N LEU A 17 -7.29 -11.81 -28.30
CA LEU A 17 -7.69 -10.41 -28.11
C LEU A 17 -6.62 -9.43 -28.61
N SER A 18 -5.33 -9.71 -28.34
CA SER A 18 -4.24 -8.82 -28.76
C SER A 18 -4.07 -8.77 -30.28
N LEU A 19 -4.23 -9.90 -30.97
CA LEU A 19 -4.20 -9.98 -32.43
C LEU A 19 -5.35 -9.19 -33.06
N GLU A 20 -6.54 -9.28 -32.48
CA GLU A 20 -7.70 -8.53 -32.97
C GLU A 20 -7.57 -7.02 -32.74
N LEU A 21 -7.04 -6.62 -31.58
CA LEU A 21 -6.72 -5.21 -31.33
C LEU A 21 -5.68 -4.71 -32.34
N ALA A 22 -4.64 -5.49 -32.61
CA ALA A 22 -3.63 -5.15 -33.62
C ALA A 22 -4.25 -5.01 -35.02
N ALA A 23 -5.13 -5.92 -35.41
CA ALA A 23 -5.87 -5.84 -36.67
C ALA A 23 -6.77 -4.59 -36.72
N LEU A 24 -7.48 -4.29 -35.63
CA LEU A 24 -8.29 -3.07 -35.52
C LEU A 24 -7.42 -1.81 -35.65
N ARG A 25 -6.25 -1.78 -35.02
CA ARG A 25 -5.29 -0.67 -35.13
C ARG A 25 -4.80 -0.50 -36.57
N VAL A 26 -4.52 -1.58 -37.29
CA VAL A 26 -4.13 -1.50 -38.70
C VAL A 26 -5.28 -0.94 -39.56
N ARG A 27 -6.52 -1.39 -39.34
CA ARG A 27 -7.70 -0.83 -40.03
C ARG A 27 -7.93 0.66 -39.75
N ALA A 28 -7.53 1.13 -38.58
CA ALA A 28 -7.57 2.51 -38.14
C ALA A 28 -6.43 3.40 -38.71
N GLY A 29 -5.70 2.95 -39.73
CA GLY A 29 -4.57 3.68 -40.30
C GLY A 29 -3.25 3.52 -39.53
N ASN A 30 -3.17 2.49 -38.66
CA ASN A 30 -2.01 2.17 -37.83
C ASN A 30 -1.44 3.36 -37.00
N PRO A 31 -2.29 4.09 -36.24
CA PRO A 31 -1.84 5.24 -35.47
C PRO A 31 -0.78 4.86 -34.44
N SER A 32 0.11 5.77 -34.09
CA SER A 32 1.08 5.51 -33.03
C SER A 32 0.39 5.42 -31.66
N LEU A 33 1.03 4.77 -30.67
CA LEU A 33 0.47 4.71 -29.31
C LEU A 33 0.26 6.12 -28.72
N ARG A 34 1.09 7.09 -29.11
CA ARG A 34 0.95 8.50 -28.70
C ARG A 34 -0.27 9.15 -29.33
N ASP A 35 -0.54 8.87 -30.60
CA ASP A 35 -1.71 9.40 -31.30
C ASP A 35 -3.02 8.84 -30.72
N ILE A 36 -3.02 7.53 -30.43
CA ILE A 36 -4.14 6.87 -29.74
C ILE A 36 -4.38 7.54 -28.38
N GLN A 37 -3.34 7.71 -27.55
CA GLN A 37 -3.46 8.36 -26.25
C GLN A 37 -4.02 9.79 -26.36
N LYS A 38 -3.42 10.61 -27.25
CA LYS A 38 -3.83 12.01 -27.44
C LYS A 38 -5.28 12.10 -27.90
N ARG A 39 -5.70 11.19 -28.78
CA ARG A 39 -7.07 11.13 -29.27
C ARG A 39 -8.06 10.70 -28.18
N ALA A 40 -7.73 9.67 -27.41
CA ALA A 40 -8.57 9.22 -26.30
C ALA A 40 -8.80 10.34 -25.26
N GLN A 41 -7.75 11.08 -24.91
CA GLN A 41 -7.83 12.22 -24.01
C GLN A 41 -8.74 13.33 -24.57
N LYS A 42 -8.68 13.58 -25.89
CA LYS A 42 -9.53 14.58 -26.54
C LYS A 42 -11.00 14.15 -26.59
N LEU A 43 -11.28 12.88 -26.89
CA LEU A 43 -12.63 12.38 -27.10
C LEU A 43 -13.39 12.13 -25.79
N PHE A 44 -12.68 11.79 -24.72
CA PHE A 44 -13.27 11.30 -23.48
C PHE A 44 -12.73 12.06 -22.27
N ALA A 45 -12.42 13.35 -22.44
CA ALA A 45 -11.93 14.22 -21.38
C ALA A 45 -12.88 14.20 -20.16
N ASP A 46 -14.18 14.28 -20.42
CA ASP A 46 -15.23 14.32 -19.40
C ASP A 46 -15.43 12.96 -18.69
N GLU A 47 -14.99 11.86 -19.31
CA GLU A 47 -15.05 10.51 -18.74
C GLU A 47 -13.78 10.18 -17.90
N GLY A 48 -12.81 11.10 -17.79
CA GLY A 48 -11.59 10.89 -17.00
C GLY A 48 -10.65 9.82 -17.58
N VAL A 49 -10.65 9.63 -18.91
CA VAL A 49 -9.94 8.53 -19.55
C VAL A 49 -8.43 8.61 -19.40
N SER A 50 -7.83 7.47 -19.02
CA SER A 50 -6.38 7.30 -18.93
C SER A 50 -5.93 6.05 -19.70
N LEU A 51 -5.37 6.27 -20.89
CA LEU A 51 -4.75 5.26 -21.76
C LEU A 51 -3.27 5.59 -22.02
N PRO A 52 -2.39 5.51 -21.01
CA PRO A 52 -0.97 5.78 -21.22
C PRO A 52 -0.36 4.76 -22.20
N PRO A 53 0.74 5.09 -22.91
CA PRO A 53 1.33 4.22 -23.91
C PRO A 53 1.74 2.84 -23.38
N SER A 54 2.05 2.73 -22.08
CA SER A 54 2.30 1.46 -21.40
C SER A 54 1.06 0.57 -21.32
N THR A 55 -0.10 1.13 -21.00
CA THR A 55 -1.39 0.42 -21.01
C THR A 55 -1.73 -0.04 -22.41
N LEU A 56 -1.60 0.85 -23.40
CA LEU A 56 -1.83 0.50 -24.81
C LEU A 56 -0.91 -0.64 -25.26
N SER A 57 0.39 -0.52 -24.97
CA SER A 57 1.36 -1.57 -25.27
C SER A 57 1.00 -2.89 -24.59
N GLY A 58 0.59 -2.88 -23.31
CA GLY A 58 0.14 -4.09 -22.62
C GLY A 58 -1.04 -4.76 -23.32
N LEU A 59 -2.05 -3.99 -23.72
CA LEU A 59 -3.24 -4.50 -24.42
C LEU A 59 -2.88 -5.12 -25.78
N PHE A 60 -1.99 -4.49 -26.55
CA PHE A 60 -1.52 -5.03 -27.83
C PHE A 60 -0.58 -6.24 -27.69
N ASN A 61 -0.09 -6.55 -26.49
CA ASN A 61 0.83 -7.65 -26.22
C ASN A 61 0.22 -8.73 -25.29
N GLY A 62 -1.11 -8.88 -25.28
CA GLY A 62 -1.78 -9.95 -24.55
C GLY A 62 -1.91 -9.70 -23.04
N GLY A 63 -1.80 -8.45 -22.59
CA GLY A 63 -2.10 -8.07 -21.21
C GLY A 63 -3.59 -8.06 -20.93
N TYR A 64 -4.00 -8.53 -19.75
CA TYR A 64 -5.40 -8.51 -19.33
C TYR A 64 -5.94 -7.08 -19.17
N PRO A 65 -7.00 -6.69 -19.91
CA PRO A 65 -7.64 -5.40 -19.76
C PRO A 65 -8.59 -5.36 -18.56
N GLY A 66 -8.65 -4.22 -17.87
CA GLY A 66 -9.91 -3.83 -17.24
C GLY A 66 -10.94 -3.51 -18.33
N ARG A 67 -12.22 -3.82 -18.09
CA ARG A 67 -13.32 -3.66 -19.07
C ARG A 67 -13.31 -2.27 -19.71
N ASP A 68 -13.33 -1.23 -18.87
CA ASP A 68 -13.47 0.15 -19.35
C ASP A 68 -12.26 0.60 -20.17
N ARG A 69 -11.04 0.13 -19.82
CA ARG A 69 -9.83 0.41 -20.59
C ARG A 69 -9.83 -0.26 -21.96
N LEU A 70 -10.35 -1.49 -22.06
CA LEU A 70 -10.52 -2.15 -23.35
C LEU A 70 -11.48 -1.34 -24.23
N LEU A 71 -12.63 -0.96 -23.66
CA LEU A 71 -13.66 -0.26 -24.41
C LEU A 71 -13.23 1.15 -24.83
N TRP A 72 -12.54 1.90 -23.96
CA TRP A 72 -11.95 3.18 -24.36
C TRP A 72 -10.93 3.03 -25.48
N LEU A 73 -10.09 1.98 -25.45
CA LEU A 73 -9.16 1.71 -26.55
C LEU A 73 -9.92 1.42 -27.84
N VAL A 74 -10.90 0.52 -27.80
CA VAL A 74 -11.70 0.14 -28.98
C VAL A 74 -12.45 1.34 -29.54
N ARG A 75 -13.16 2.12 -28.71
CA ARG A 75 -13.84 3.36 -29.10
C ARG A 75 -12.87 4.37 -29.71
N THR A 76 -11.66 4.49 -29.14
CA THR A 76 -10.61 5.35 -29.70
C THR A 76 -10.17 4.85 -31.07
N LEU A 77 -9.93 3.55 -31.25
CA LEU A 77 -9.50 2.99 -32.54
C LEU A 77 -10.61 3.09 -33.60
N LEU A 78 -11.87 2.89 -33.23
CA LEU A 78 -13.02 3.05 -34.12
C LEU A 78 -13.30 4.51 -34.50
N SER A 79 -12.71 5.46 -33.76
CA SER A 79 -12.77 6.88 -34.08
C SER A 79 -11.69 7.33 -35.07
N PHE A 80 -10.91 6.40 -35.62
CA PHE A 80 -10.05 6.65 -36.77
C PHE A 80 -10.68 6.01 -38.02
N ASP A 81 -10.70 6.75 -39.12
CA ASP A 81 -11.06 6.18 -40.42
C ASP A 81 -9.91 5.36 -41.04
N ARG A 82 -10.14 4.83 -42.24
CA ARG A 82 -9.13 4.03 -42.96
C ARG A 82 -7.86 4.81 -43.33
N ALA A 83 -7.94 6.13 -43.40
CA ALA A 83 -6.83 7.03 -43.68
C ALA A 83 -6.13 7.51 -42.39
N GLY A 84 -6.56 7.03 -41.21
CA GLY A 84 -6.06 7.49 -39.92
C GLY A 84 -6.55 8.89 -39.53
N GLN A 85 -7.57 9.42 -40.22
CA GLN A 85 -8.20 10.69 -39.87
C GLN A 85 -9.28 10.47 -38.82
N GLY A 86 -9.63 11.53 -38.09
CA GLY A 86 -10.57 11.43 -36.99
C GLY A 86 -12.04 11.42 -37.44
N CYS A 87 -12.81 10.43 -36.98
CA CYS A 87 -14.27 10.42 -37.02
C CYS A 87 -14.85 10.36 -35.58
N PRO A 88 -16.17 10.62 -35.39
CA PRO A 88 -16.81 10.47 -34.09
C PRO A 88 -16.68 9.04 -33.54
N PRO A 89 -16.38 8.85 -32.25
CA PRO A 89 -16.35 7.52 -31.65
C PRO A 89 -17.75 6.94 -31.52
N PRO A 90 -17.91 5.60 -31.51
CA PRO A 90 -19.18 4.98 -31.14
C PRO A 90 -19.55 5.32 -29.69
N GLY A 91 -20.86 5.37 -29.42
CA GLY A 91 -21.40 5.53 -28.08
C GLY A 91 -21.06 4.35 -27.17
N ASN A 92 -21.16 4.54 -25.85
CA ASN A 92 -20.78 3.53 -24.85
C ASN A 92 -21.58 2.21 -24.92
N GLY A 93 -22.76 2.21 -25.53
CA GLY A 93 -23.58 1.00 -25.75
C GLY A 93 -23.83 0.70 -27.22
N ALA A 94 -22.93 1.14 -28.11
CA ALA A 94 -23.07 0.89 -29.53
C ALA A 94 -22.83 -0.62 -29.83
N PRO A 95 -23.62 -1.25 -30.71
CA PRO A 95 -23.55 -2.69 -30.97
C PRO A 95 -22.19 -3.15 -31.51
N GLU A 96 -21.41 -2.24 -32.11
CA GLU A 96 -20.05 -2.51 -32.56
C GLU A 96 -19.07 -2.82 -31.39
N LEU A 97 -19.46 -2.49 -30.15
CA LEU A 97 -18.69 -2.80 -28.95
C LEU A 97 -19.02 -4.18 -28.36
N ASP A 98 -20.18 -4.77 -28.67
CA ASP A 98 -20.64 -6.05 -28.11
C ASP A 98 -19.61 -7.17 -28.28
N PRO A 99 -18.98 -7.37 -29.46
CA PRO A 99 -17.98 -8.42 -29.61
C PRO A 99 -16.76 -8.25 -28.70
N TRP A 100 -16.45 -7.02 -28.27
CA TRP A 100 -15.34 -6.74 -27.35
C TRP A 100 -15.74 -6.97 -25.89
N TYR A 101 -17.00 -6.69 -25.55
CA TYR A 101 -17.59 -7.08 -24.26
C TYR A 101 -17.58 -8.59 -24.10
N ASP A 102 -18.07 -9.33 -25.10
CA ASP A 102 -18.14 -10.79 -25.07
C ASP A 102 -16.76 -11.42 -24.85
N ARG A 103 -15.74 -10.92 -25.55
CA ARG A 103 -14.35 -11.38 -25.40
C ARG A 103 -13.79 -11.08 -24.02
N TRP A 104 -14.02 -9.87 -23.51
CA TRP A 104 -13.58 -9.52 -22.17
C TRP A 104 -14.25 -10.42 -21.12
N GLU A 105 -15.53 -10.71 -21.29
CA GLU A 105 -16.27 -11.59 -20.41
C GLU A 105 -15.73 -13.03 -20.48
N ALA A 106 -15.50 -13.57 -21.67
CA ALA A 106 -14.90 -14.90 -21.87
C ALA A 106 -13.53 -15.03 -21.17
N ILE A 107 -12.64 -14.04 -21.34
CA ILE A 107 -11.34 -14.00 -20.65
C ILE A 107 -11.54 -13.96 -19.13
N THR A 108 -12.50 -13.17 -18.66
CA THR A 108 -12.78 -13.01 -17.23
C THR A 108 -13.29 -14.31 -16.61
N ARG A 109 -14.12 -15.08 -17.32
CA ARG A 109 -14.68 -16.36 -16.84
C ARG A 109 -13.59 -17.43 -16.64
N VAL A 110 -12.62 -17.53 -17.55
CA VAL A 110 -11.55 -18.53 -17.46
C VAL A 110 -10.31 -18.05 -16.72
N ARG A 111 -10.31 -16.79 -16.26
CA ARG A 111 -9.16 -16.20 -15.56
C ARG A 111 -8.86 -17.02 -14.30
N PRO A 112 -7.65 -17.59 -14.17
CA PRO A 112 -7.31 -18.36 -12.99
C PRO A 112 -7.42 -17.46 -11.76
N THR A 113 -8.39 -17.76 -10.89
CA THR A 113 -8.39 -17.25 -9.52
C THR A 113 -7.09 -17.73 -8.92
N ARG A 114 -6.17 -16.82 -8.56
CA ARG A 114 -4.89 -17.16 -7.95
C ARG A 114 -5.14 -18.03 -6.72
N ARG A 115 -5.10 -19.34 -6.89
CA ARG A 115 -5.18 -20.33 -5.83
C ARG A 115 -3.85 -20.22 -5.09
N ARG A 116 -3.89 -19.77 -3.83
CA ARG A 116 -2.72 -19.72 -2.95
C ARG A 116 -2.07 -21.11 -2.96
N HIS A 117 -0.91 -21.24 -3.62
CA HIS A 117 -0.06 -22.41 -3.43
C HIS A 117 0.52 -22.32 -2.03
N ARG A 118 -0.15 -23.02 -1.10
CA ARG A 118 0.37 -23.36 0.22
C ARG A 118 1.52 -24.34 -0.04
N LEU A 119 2.76 -23.91 0.14
CA LEU A 119 3.91 -24.82 0.19
C LEU A 119 3.80 -25.61 1.51
N GLY A 120 3.10 -26.75 1.45
CA GLY A 120 3.25 -27.80 2.45
C GLY A 120 4.59 -28.48 2.21
N VAL A 121 5.53 -28.27 3.12
CA VAL A 121 6.70 -29.13 3.24
C VAL A 121 6.23 -30.42 3.91
N PRO A 122 6.39 -31.61 3.30
CA PRO A 122 6.14 -32.86 3.99
C PRO A 122 7.34 -33.16 4.89
N SER A 123 7.11 -33.19 6.21
CA SER A 123 8.07 -33.73 7.18
C SER A 123 8.27 -35.22 6.91
N SER A 124 9.42 -35.55 6.33
CA SER A 124 9.98 -36.90 6.30
C SER A 124 11.03 -37.00 7.40
N THR A 125 10.67 -37.66 8.50
CA THR A 125 11.64 -38.32 9.39
C THR A 125 11.03 -39.64 9.85
N ALA A 126 11.16 -40.64 8.98
CA ALA A 126 11.10 -42.04 9.38
C ALA A 126 12.51 -42.45 9.85
N ALA A 127 12.68 -42.66 11.15
CA ALA A 127 13.83 -43.37 11.70
C ALA A 127 13.36 -44.78 12.10
N THR A 128 13.95 -45.79 11.46
CA THR A 128 13.78 -47.21 11.79
C THR A 128 14.86 -47.64 12.81
N PRO A 129 14.57 -48.57 13.75
CA PRO A 129 15.42 -48.88 14.91
C PRO A 129 16.28 -50.15 14.77
N ALA A 130 17.05 -50.42 15.84
CA ALA A 130 17.81 -51.63 16.25
C ALA A 130 19.35 -51.55 15.98
N ALA A 131 20.25 -52.01 16.86
CA ALA A 131 20.17 -52.91 18.01
C ALA A 131 21.35 -52.71 19.02
N GLN A 132 21.10 -53.07 20.30
CA GLN A 132 21.92 -53.80 21.31
C GLN A 132 23.41 -53.40 21.54
N GLU A 133 23.92 -53.23 22.78
CA GLU A 133 24.13 -54.25 23.83
C GLU A 133 24.41 -53.64 25.23
N ALA A 134 24.45 -54.52 26.24
CA ALA A 134 24.19 -54.32 27.67
C ALA A 134 25.42 -54.13 28.60
N CYS A 135 25.19 -53.58 29.81
CA CYS A 135 25.73 -54.00 31.14
C CYS A 135 25.16 -53.05 32.24
N VAL A 136 24.25 -53.43 33.17
CA VAL A 136 24.47 -54.02 34.54
C VAL A 136 25.40 -53.11 35.39
N GLN A 137 25.11 -52.55 36.58
CA GLN A 137 24.41 -52.90 37.85
C GLN A 137 24.28 -51.59 38.70
N SER A 138 23.16 -51.27 39.38
CA SER A 138 22.75 -51.59 40.77
C SER A 138 23.14 -50.61 41.90
N SER A 139 22.18 -50.44 42.83
CA SER A 139 22.21 -49.89 44.21
C SER A 139 22.12 -48.36 44.37
N ALA A 140 20.99 -47.78 44.79
CA ALA A 140 20.30 -47.83 46.09
C ALA A 140 21.08 -47.15 47.24
N ALA A 141 20.52 -46.04 47.75
CA ALA A 141 20.26 -45.80 49.18
C ALA A 141 19.52 -44.46 49.38
N ALA A 142 18.48 -44.53 50.19
CA ALA A 142 17.67 -43.44 50.71
C ALA A 142 18.23 -42.93 52.05
N GLN A 143 17.50 -41.97 52.64
CA GLN A 143 17.53 -41.48 54.03
C GLN A 143 18.46 -40.28 54.25
N SER A 144 18.12 -39.21 54.99
CA SER A 144 16.96 -38.84 55.83
C SER A 144 17.23 -37.43 56.39
N GLY A 145 16.20 -36.77 56.97
CA GLY A 145 16.41 -35.74 58.01
C GLY A 145 15.80 -34.37 57.69
N VAL A 146 14.53 -34.09 58.02
CA VAL A 146 14.02 -33.50 59.30
C VAL A 146 14.24 -31.98 59.36
N GLY A 147 13.18 -31.17 59.23
CA GLY A 147 12.45 -30.52 60.35
C GLY A 147 12.74 -29.00 60.24
N GLU A 148 11.85 -28.03 60.43
CA GLU A 148 10.78 -27.83 61.41
C GLU A 148 9.77 -26.79 60.90
N SER A 149 8.60 -26.81 61.54
CA SER A 149 7.46 -25.92 61.43
C SER A 149 7.70 -24.49 61.94
N HIS A 150 7.02 -23.50 61.35
CA HIS A 150 6.33 -22.44 62.11
C HIS A 150 5.25 -21.76 61.25
N ASP A 151 4.05 -21.70 61.82
CA ASP A 151 2.83 -21.05 61.32
C ASP A 151 2.80 -19.53 61.65
N PRO A 152 1.82 -18.73 61.18
CA PRO A 152 2.08 -17.52 60.40
C PRO A 152 1.94 -16.20 61.17
N VAL A 153 2.62 -15.16 60.69
CA VAL A 153 2.41 -13.76 61.11
C VAL A 153 1.55 -13.04 60.07
N GLU A 154 0.36 -12.65 60.53
CA GLU A 154 -0.61 -11.80 59.86
C GLU A 154 -0.05 -10.37 59.73
N LEU A 155 0.35 -9.98 58.51
CA LEU A 155 0.78 -8.61 58.20
C LEU A 155 -0.23 -7.97 57.24
N ARG A 156 -1.10 -7.14 57.83
CA ARG A 156 -1.95 -6.18 57.14
C ARG A 156 -1.13 -5.34 56.16
N ARG A 157 -1.28 -5.58 54.86
CA ARG A 157 -0.80 -4.69 53.80
C ARG A 157 -1.88 -3.65 53.49
N SER A 158 -1.63 -2.40 53.90
CA SER A 158 -2.32 -1.22 53.42
C SER A 158 -1.93 -0.95 51.95
N SER A 159 -2.77 -1.37 51.01
CA SER A 159 -2.65 -1.07 49.58
C SER A 159 -3.21 0.32 49.26
N GLY A 160 -2.49 1.37 49.63
CA GLY A 160 -2.70 2.70 49.06
C GLY A 160 -2.09 2.78 47.66
N ARG A 161 -2.84 2.38 46.63
CA ARG A 161 -2.50 2.70 45.23
C ARG A 161 -2.64 4.22 45.02
N PRO A 162 -1.62 4.95 44.54
CA PRO A 162 -1.82 6.30 44.06
C PRO A 162 -2.61 6.23 42.76
N SER A 163 -3.83 6.77 42.79
CA SER A 163 -4.65 7.02 41.61
C SER A 163 -3.86 7.92 40.66
N ALA A 164 -3.46 7.36 39.52
CA ALA A 164 -2.92 8.14 38.41
C ALA A 164 -3.97 9.17 38.02
N ARG A 165 -3.65 10.43 38.30
CA ARG A 165 -4.43 11.61 37.97
C ARG A 165 -4.63 11.61 36.46
N ARG A 166 -5.82 11.21 36.02
CA ARG A 166 -6.28 11.32 34.63
C ARG A 166 -6.20 12.81 34.28
N GLN A 167 -5.16 13.21 33.55
CA GLN A 167 -5.08 14.57 33.03
C GLN A 167 -6.27 14.76 32.10
N ASP A 168 -7.06 15.79 32.40
CA ASP A 168 -8.24 16.17 31.65
C ASP A 168 -7.77 16.76 30.31
N THR A 169 -7.67 15.92 29.29
CA THR A 169 -7.22 16.29 27.93
C THR A 169 -8.26 17.11 27.16
N SER A 170 -9.40 17.44 27.76
CA SER A 170 -10.52 18.14 27.13
C SER A 170 -10.26 19.62 26.80
N SER A 171 -9.11 20.18 27.21
CA SER A 171 -8.75 21.58 26.95
C SER A 171 -7.57 21.80 26.00
N LEU A 172 -6.92 20.73 25.52
CA LEU A 172 -5.74 20.86 24.65
C LEU A 172 -6.15 21.21 23.22
N SER A 173 -5.55 22.25 22.67
CA SER A 173 -5.69 22.57 21.25
C SER A 173 -4.97 21.50 20.42
N ARG A 174 -5.73 20.75 19.59
CA ARG A 174 -5.18 19.64 18.79
C ARG A 174 -4.97 20.04 17.34
N SER A 175 -3.79 19.74 16.82
CA SER A 175 -3.43 19.90 15.41
C SER A 175 -3.05 18.56 14.78
N VAL A 176 -2.89 18.56 13.46
CA VAL A 176 -2.51 17.38 12.68
C VAL A 176 -1.31 17.66 11.82
N VAL A 177 -0.41 16.68 11.78
CA VAL A 177 0.60 16.58 10.73
C VAL A 177 0.23 15.43 9.82
N PHE A 178 -0.04 15.75 8.55
CA PHE A 178 -0.27 14.77 7.50
C PHE A 178 1.05 14.40 6.81
N VAL A 179 1.38 13.12 6.76
CA VAL A 179 2.56 12.60 6.06
C VAL A 179 2.13 11.76 4.87
N SER A 180 2.45 12.21 3.66
CA SER A 180 1.95 11.60 2.43
C SER A 180 2.71 10.34 2.01
N ASP A 181 2.08 9.56 1.14
CA ASP A 181 2.71 8.45 0.44
C ASP A 181 3.83 8.92 -0.51
N VAL A 182 4.70 7.97 -0.87
CA VAL A 182 5.73 8.15 -1.91
C VAL A 182 5.07 8.40 -3.27
N SER A 183 5.79 9.08 -4.17
CA SER A 183 5.38 9.21 -5.59
C SER A 183 4.07 9.97 -5.86
N THR A 184 3.54 10.75 -4.92
CA THR A 184 2.37 11.61 -5.18
C THR A 184 2.68 12.79 -6.11
N GLY A 185 3.96 13.12 -6.32
CA GLY A 185 4.36 14.34 -7.05
C GLY A 185 3.85 15.59 -6.34
N HIS A 186 4.39 16.78 -6.67
CA HIS A 186 3.99 17.98 -5.93
C HIS A 186 2.48 18.27 -6.07
N ALA A 187 1.93 18.21 -7.28
CA ALA A 187 0.51 18.46 -7.52
C ALA A 187 -0.43 17.39 -6.93
N GLY A 188 0.00 16.13 -6.84
CA GLY A 188 -0.81 15.09 -6.21
C GLY A 188 -0.77 15.18 -4.69
N TYR A 189 0.39 15.55 -4.13
CA TYR A 189 0.53 15.87 -2.72
C TYR A 189 -0.39 17.03 -2.31
N GLU A 190 -0.31 18.17 -3.00
CA GLU A 190 -1.11 19.37 -2.66
C GLU A 190 -2.61 19.05 -2.67
N ARG A 191 -3.12 18.38 -3.71
CA ARG A 191 -4.54 17.95 -3.76
C ARG A 191 -4.93 17.04 -2.60
N THR A 192 -4.00 16.19 -2.15
CA THR A 192 -4.25 15.27 -1.05
C THR A 192 -4.26 16.02 0.28
N LEU A 193 -3.31 16.94 0.48
CA LEU A 193 -3.23 17.79 1.65
C LEU A 193 -4.46 18.72 1.76
N GLU A 194 -4.86 19.37 0.68
CA GLU A 194 -6.07 20.21 0.62
C GLU A 194 -7.32 19.42 1.04
N ARG A 195 -7.42 18.16 0.62
CA ARG A 195 -8.52 17.28 1.03
C ARG A 195 -8.47 16.97 2.51
N VAL A 196 -7.30 16.60 3.05
CA VAL A 196 -7.14 16.34 4.48
C VAL A 196 -7.47 17.60 5.29
N GLN A 197 -7.03 18.78 4.84
CA GLN A 197 -7.37 20.07 5.43
C GLN A 197 -8.88 20.34 5.44
N ALA A 198 -9.56 20.11 4.31
CA ALA A 198 -11.00 20.33 4.20
C ALA A 198 -11.80 19.37 5.09
N GLU A 199 -11.48 18.07 5.05
CA GLU A 199 -12.19 17.06 5.83
C GLU A 199 -11.91 17.21 7.33
N TRP A 200 -10.66 17.45 7.72
CA TRP A 200 -10.32 17.67 9.13
C TRP A 200 -10.90 18.99 9.66
N GLY A 201 -10.73 20.09 8.91
CA GLY A 201 -11.17 21.43 9.33
C GLY A 201 -12.69 21.53 9.47
N SER A 202 -13.45 20.85 8.63
CA SER A 202 -14.92 20.78 8.75
C SER A 202 -15.38 20.01 10.00
N ARG A 203 -14.60 19.05 10.47
CA ARG A 203 -14.90 18.23 11.67
C ARG A 203 -14.37 18.85 12.95
N ARG A 204 -13.26 19.58 12.88
CA ARG A 204 -12.58 20.21 14.03
C ARG A 204 -12.21 21.65 13.73
N PRO A 205 -13.18 22.57 13.82
CA PRO A 205 -12.91 24.00 13.65
C PRO A 205 -11.82 24.47 14.61
N GLY A 206 -10.83 25.19 14.09
CA GLY A 206 -9.70 25.71 14.87
C GLY A 206 -8.47 24.79 14.96
N SER A 207 -8.58 23.52 14.55
CA SER A 207 -7.41 22.66 14.38
C SER A 207 -6.60 23.06 13.14
N VAL A 208 -5.28 23.08 13.26
CA VAL A 208 -4.38 23.31 12.12
C VAL A 208 -3.92 21.98 11.55
N VAL A 209 -3.91 21.87 10.22
CA VAL A 209 -3.34 20.74 9.49
C VAL A 209 -2.13 21.21 8.70
N ARG A 210 -0.95 20.66 9.03
CA ARG A 210 0.29 20.82 8.25
C ARG A 210 0.57 19.53 7.49
N GLY A 211 1.23 19.65 6.33
CA GLY A 211 1.65 18.50 5.55
C GLY A 211 3.17 18.37 5.50
N SER A 212 3.64 17.13 5.41
CA SER A 212 5.03 16.79 5.15
C SER A 212 5.08 15.75 4.02
N ALA A 213 5.94 15.97 3.03
CA ALA A 213 6.04 15.12 1.85
C ALA A 213 7.47 14.79 1.46
N TRP A 214 7.58 13.70 0.70
CA TRP A 214 8.80 13.27 0.04
C TRP A 214 9.33 14.32 -0.94
N GLY A 215 10.65 14.50 -0.95
CA GLY A 215 11.33 15.44 -1.84
C GLY A 215 11.33 16.89 -1.36
N GLN A 216 10.79 17.15 -0.16
CA GLN A 216 10.90 18.45 0.53
C GLN A 216 12.13 18.53 1.45
N GLU A 217 12.80 17.40 1.71
CA GLU A 217 14.00 17.34 2.56
C GLU A 217 15.18 18.09 1.91
N GLY A 218 15.47 19.30 2.41
CA GLY A 218 16.60 20.13 1.97
C GLY A 218 16.25 21.49 1.33
N GLY A 219 15.01 21.98 1.47
CA GLY A 219 14.63 23.35 1.04
C GLY A 219 14.65 23.61 -0.47
N ARG A 220 15.05 22.62 -1.26
CA ARG A 220 14.74 22.49 -2.67
C ARG A 220 13.72 21.39 -2.80
N LEU A 221 12.47 21.76 -3.06
CA LEU A 221 11.61 20.90 -3.88
C LEU A 221 12.48 20.48 -5.06
N SER A 222 12.83 19.21 -5.16
CA SER A 222 13.54 18.76 -6.35
C SER A 222 12.66 19.18 -7.54
N PRO A 223 13.15 20.01 -8.49
CA PRO A 223 12.40 20.31 -9.71
C PRO A 223 12.19 19.05 -10.58
N ARG A 224 12.66 17.92 -10.05
CA ARG A 224 12.82 16.60 -10.65
C ARG A 224 12.30 15.51 -9.69
N GLY A 225 11.36 15.82 -8.81
CA GLY A 225 10.28 14.86 -8.60
C GLY A 225 9.55 14.79 -9.92
N GLY A 226 10.03 13.94 -10.84
CA GLY A 226 9.49 13.89 -12.18
C GLY A 226 7.97 13.75 -12.09
N ASP A 227 7.25 14.31 -13.06
CA ASP A 227 5.93 13.84 -13.44
C ASP A 227 6.03 12.38 -13.89
N ALA A 228 6.43 11.49 -12.98
CA ALA A 228 6.31 10.07 -13.10
C ALA A 228 4.83 9.83 -12.81
N PRO A 229 3.99 9.60 -13.84
CA PRO A 229 2.62 9.19 -13.59
C PRO A 229 2.72 7.98 -12.66
N ALA A 230 1.95 7.97 -11.56
CA ALA A 230 1.85 6.87 -10.63
C ALA A 230 1.92 5.54 -11.40
N ARG A 231 3.12 4.96 -11.46
CA ARG A 231 3.42 3.85 -12.35
C ARG A 231 2.98 2.62 -11.62
N THR A 232 1.68 2.38 -11.69
CA THR A 232 1.03 1.19 -11.19
C THR A 232 1.77 -0.04 -11.74
N GLY A 233 2.41 -0.80 -10.85
CA GLY A 233 3.17 -1.99 -11.21
C GLY A 233 2.27 -3.04 -11.86
N SER A 234 2.48 -3.28 -13.15
CA SER A 234 2.11 -4.53 -13.82
C SER A 234 3.35 -5.42 -13.85
N SER A 235 3.20 -6.67 -13.39
CA SER A 235 4.27 -7.66 -13.17
C SER A 235 4.97 -8.17 -14.44
N THR A 236 4.71 -7.58 -15.62
CA THR A 236 5.39 -7.90 -16.90
C THR A 236 6.50 -6.91 -17.27
N LEU A 237 6.78 -5.91 -16.43
CA LEU A 237 7.75 -4.86 -16.73
C LEU A 237 9.21 -5.21 -16.41
N ILE A 238 9.52 -6.24 -15.61
CA ILE A 238 10.90 -6.56 -15.21
C ILE A 238 11.85 -6.84 -16.41
N PRO A 239 11.46 -7.59 -17.47
CA PRO A 239 12.34 -7.82 -18.62
C PRO A 239 12.52 -6.59 -19.53
N LEU A 240 11.51 -5.72 -19.67
CA LEU A 240 11.59 -4.53 -20.51
C LEU A 240 12.32 -3.37 -19.82
N ILE A 241 12.06 -3.20 -18.52
CA ILE A 241 12.80 -2.29 -17.64
C ILE A 241 14.28 -2.70 -17.62
N SER A 242 14.60 -3.99 -17.49
CA SER A 242 16.01 -4.44 -17.52
C SER A 242 16.69 -4.26 -18.88
N ARG A 243 15.96 -4.30 -20.01
CA ARG A 243 16.52 -3.98 -21.34
C ARG A 243 16.71 -2.48 -21.55
N LEU A 244 15.80 -1.65 -21.04
CA LEU A 244 15.94 -0.19 -21.09
C LEU A 244 17.01 0.31 -20.11
N TRP A 245 17.08 -0.25 -18.90
CA TRP A 245 18.10 0.03 -17.89
C TRP A 245 19.50 -0.33 -18.35
N ARG A 246 19.66 -1.38 -19.16
CA ARG A 246 20.93 -1.75 -19.80
C ARG A 246 21.35 -0.81 -20.94
N ARG A 247 20.42 -0.05 -21.52
CA ARG A 247 20.69 0.86 -22.66
C ARG A 247 20.77 2.33 -22.26
N SER A 248 20.08 2.75 -21.20
CA SER A 248 20.26 4.06 -20.59
C SER A 248 21.56 4.05 -19.80
N GLY A 249 22.60 4.77 -20.23
CA GLY A 249 23.87 4.92 -19.50
C GLY A 249 23.76 5.64 -18.14
N ARG A 250 22.56 5.71 -17.54
CA ARG A 250 22.23 6.37 -16.27
C ARG A 250 21.16 5.59 -15.46
N PRO A 251 21.38 4.29 -15.17
CA PRO A 251 20.40 3.46 -14.46
C PRO A 251 20.07 3.99 -13.05
N ALA A 252 21.05 4.63 -12.39
CA ALA A 252 20.85 5.27 -11.09
C ALA A 252 19.78 6.37 -11.11
N GLU A 253 19.72 7.19 -12.17
CA GLU A 253 18.76 8.30 -12.26
C GLU A 253 17.34 7.82 -12.53
N THR A 254 17.16 6.77 -13.34
CA THR A 254 15.84 6.19 -13.61
C THR A 254 15.30 5.43 -12.39
N PHE A 255 16.17 4.79 -11.64
CA PHE A 255 15.81 4.08 -10.42
C PHE A 255 15.46 5.04 -9.28
N ALA A 256 16.26 6.09 -9.08
CA ALA A 256 16.09 7.09 -8.03
C ALA A 256 14.82 7.97 -8.15
N GLY A 257 14.03 7.85 -9.23
CA GLY A 257 12.73 8.52 -9.41
C GLY A 257 11.55 7.56 -9.46
N SER A 258 11.71 6.34 -8.94
CA SER A 258 10.65 5.34 -8.85
C SER A 258 10.29 5.07 -7.39
N VAL A 259 9.04 4.62 -7.13
CA VAL A 259 8.58 4.16 -5.79
C VAL A 259 9.62 3.27 -5.10
N VAL A 260 10.17 2.28 -5.81
CA VAL A 260 11.16 1.36 -5.25
C VAL A 260 12.48 2.07 -4.92
N GLY A 261 12.91 3.00 -5.79
CA GLY A 261 14.11 3.80 -5.53
C GLY A 261 13.95 4.75 -4.35
N ASP A 262 12.78 5.37 -4.19
CA ASP A 262 12.46 6.23 -3.04
C ASP A 262 12.48 5.43 -1.73
N ILE A 263 11.85 4.26 -1.73
CA ILE A 263 11.87 3.32 -0.60
C ILE A 263 13.32 2.96 -0.26
N LEU A 264 14.12 2.49 -1.22
CA LEU A 264 15.51 2.11 -0.93
C LEU A 264 16.38 3.29 -0.51
N ARG A 265 16.14 4.48 -1.08
CA ARG A 265 16.82 5.71 -0.67
C ARG A 265 16.49 6.03 0.78
N TYR A 266 15.25 5.89 1.19
CA TYR A 266 14.85 6.06 2.58
C TYR A 266 15.51 5.02 3.49
N GLN A 267 15.44 3.74 3.13
CA GLN A 267 16.07 2.68 3.92
C GLN A 267 17.58 2.92 4.11
N ALA A 268 18.25 3.43 3.07
CA ALA A 268 19.68 3.74 3.15
C ALA A 268 19.99 5.09 3.84
N ARG A 269 19.14 6.11 3.70
CA ARG A 269 19.45 7.53 4.02
C ARG A 269 18.24 8.34 4.49
N GLY A 270 17.34 7.74 5.26
CA GLY A 270 16.04 8.32 5.65
C GLY A 270 16.08 9.44 6.68
N GLN A 271 17.24 9.76 7.27
CA GLN A 271 17.36 10.74 8.37
C GLN A 271 16.81 12.12 8.00
N ALA A 272 17.08 12.61 6.78
CA ALA A 272 16.63 13.92 6.35
C ALA A 272 15.09 14.02 6.28
N LEU A 273 14.41 12.94 5.84
CA LEU A 273 12.96 12.88 5.81
C LEU A 273 12.37 12.83 7.23
N ARG A 274 12.96 12.04 8.13
CA ARG A 274 12.52 12.01 9.55
C ARG A 274 12.69 13.36 10.23
N GLN A 275 13.80 14.05 9.98
CA GLN A 275 14.04 15.41 10.47
C GLN A 275 13.02 16.41 9.92
N LEU A 276 12.67 16.32 8.64
CA LEU A 276 11.62 17.16 8.06
C LEU A 276 10.25 16.92 8.72
N ILE A 277 9.87 15.66 8.93
CA ILE A 277 8.61 15.31 9.62
C ILE A 277 8.63 15.88 11.04
N LYS A 278 9.74 15.71 11.76
CA LYS A 278 9.93 16.26 13.10
C LYS A 278 9.80 17.79 13.12
N GLN A 279 10.50 18.48 12.22
CA GLN A 279 10.39 19.95 12.09
C GLN A 279 8.96 20.38 11.80
N THR A 280 8.26 19.66 10.92
CA THR A 280 6.84 19.92 10.62
C THR A 280 5.97 19.77 11.86
N ILE A 281 6.22 18.77 12.70
CA ILE A 281 5.53 18.59 13.99
C ILE A 281 5.84 19.73 14.96
N ASP A 282 7.12 20.09 15.11
CA ASP A 282 7.56 21.14 16.02
C ASP A 282 6.97 22.51 15.63
N ASP A 283 6.91 22.82 14.32
CA ASP A 283 6.36 24.07 13.77
C ASP A 283 4.83 24.10 13.68
N THR A 284 4.17 22.95 13.85
CA THR A 284 2.70 22.88 13.88
C THR A 284 2.21 23.52 15.18
N PRO A 285 1.26 24.47 15.18
CA PRO A 285 0.75 25.07 16.42
C PRO A 285 -0.13 24.10 17.22
N GLY A 286 -0.42 24.43 18.47
CA GLY A 286 -1.31 23.66 19.36
C GLY A 286 -0.58 22.89 20.46
N ASP A 287 -1.30 22.32 21.40
CA ASP A 287 -0.72 21.63 22.56
C ASP A 287 -0.48 20.14 22.29
N ALA A 288 -1.31 19.52 21.44
CA ALA A 288 -1.22 18.12 21.05
C ALA A 288 -1.25 17.97 19.53
N VAL A 289 -0.51 16.99 19.01
CA VAL A 289 -0.41 16.68 17.58
C VAL A 289 -0.79 15.24 17.33
N THR A 290 -1.71 15.04 16.40
CA THR A 290 -1.96 13.72 15.79
C THR A 290 -1.14 13.61 14.51
N VAL A 291 -0.30 12.59 14.39
CA VAL A 291 0.37 12.26 13.12
C VAL A 291 -0.56 11.37 12.31
N LEU A 292 -1.00 11.85 11.14
CA LEU A 292 -1.80 11.09 10.18
C LEU A 292 -0.91 10.75 8.98
N ALA A 293 -0.53 9.49 8.83
CA ALA A 293 0.35 9.04 7.76
C ALA A 293 -0.39 8.12 6.79
N HIS A 294 -0.12 8.28 5.49
CA HIS A 294 -0.72 7.49 4.42
C HIS A 294 0.34 6.74 3.60
N GLY A 295 0.04 5.50 3.24
CA GLY A 295 0.90 4.65 2.44
C GLY A 295 2.28 4.48 3.07
N PHE A 296 3.33 4.64 2.26
CA PHE A 296 4.70 4.53 2.73
C PHE A 296 5.13 5.69 3.64
N GLY A 297 4.38 6.81 3.69
CA GLY A 297 4.59 7.88 4.67
C GLY A 297 4.48 7.42 6.13
N CYS A 298 3.83 6.27 6.37
CA CYS A 298 3.75 5.64 7.69
C CYS A 298 5.12 5.20 8.21
N VAL A 299 6.00 4.73 7.34
CA VAL A 299 7.32 4.17 7.71
C VAL A 299 8.25 5.21 8.32
N PRO A 300 8.55 6.36 7.67
CA PRO A 300 9.37 7.39 8.27
C PRO A 300 8.74 8.03 9.52
N SER A 301 7.42 8.10 9.57
CA SER A 301 6.70 8.59 10.76
C SER A 301 6.88 7.65 11.95
N PHE A 302 6.71 6.35 11.74
CA PHE A 302 6.96 5.33 12.77
C PHE A 302 8.41 5.32 13.21
N ASP A 303 9.35 5.30 12.25
CA ASP A 303 10.78 5.27 12.57
C ASP A 303 11.21 6.50 13.40
N LEU A 304 10.66 7.68 13.10
CA LEU A 304 10.87 8.87 13.91
C LEU A 304 10.33 8.69 15.34
N LEU A 305 9.10 8.22 15.49
CA LEU A 305 8.43 8.10 16.79
C LEU A 305 9.02 6.99 17.68
N VAL A 306 9.64 5.98 17.08
CA VAL A 306 10.43 4.98 17.80
C VAL A 306 11.79 5.56 18.20
N GLN A 307 12.53 6.17 17.27
CA GLN A 307 13.90 6.65 17.54
C GLN A 307 13.95 7.87 18.47
N GLU A 308 12.94 8.73 18.44
CA GLU A 308 12.94 10.00 19.14
C GLU A 308 11.65 10.22 19.94
N ARG A 309 11.81 10.78 21.14
CA ARG A 309 10.68 11.27 21.93
C ARG A 309 10.17 12.58 21.35
N VAL A 310 9.01 12.54 20.69
CA VAL A 310 8.33 13.73 20.15
C VAL A 310 7.17 14.12 21.07
N ASN A 311 7.46 14.91 22.11
CA ASN A 311 6.57 15.13 23.27
C ASN A 311 5.12 15.56 22.96
N ARG A 312 4.88 16.23 21.84
CA ARG A 312 3.54 16.73 21.47
C ARG A 312 2.72 15.70 20.70
N VAL A 313 3.33 14.61 20.23
CA VAL A 313 2.63 13.54 19.51
C VAL A 313 2.10 12.51 20.49
N ASP A 314 0.79 12.51 20.69
CA ASP A 314 0.09 11.55 21.57
C ASP A 314 -0.78 10.57 20.79
N GLN A 315 -0.96 10.79 19.48
CA GLN A 315 -1.74 9.93 18.60
C GLN A 315 -1.03 9.69 17.27
N PHE A 316 -1.09 8.46 16.80
CA PHE A 316 -0.61 8.04 15.49
C PHE A 316 -1.75 7.38 14.70
N ILE A 317 -2.03 7.86 13.51
CA ILE A 317 -3.01 7.28 12.60
C ILE A 317 -2.27 6.84 11.34
N THR A 318 -2.27 5.55 11.06
CA THR A 318 -1.71 4.97 9.84
C THR A 318 -2.83 4.56 8.90
N VAL A 319 -2.65 4.81 7.61
CA VAL A 319 -3.63 4.46 6.58
C VAL A 319 -2.92 3.79 5.43
N ALA A 320 -3.41 2.63 5.01
CA ALA A 320 -2.83 1.87 3.89
C ALA A 320 -1.34 1.50 4.08
N THR A 321 -0.95 1.13 5.31
CA THR A 321 0.47 1.02 5.69
C THR A 321 1.13 -0.32 5.34
N GLN A 322 2.42 -0.26 4.99
CA GLN A 322 3.32 -1.41 4.81
C GLN A 322 4.14 -1.76 6.06
N LEU A 323 3.92 -1.08 7.19
CA LEU A 323 4.71 -1.23 8.43
C LEU A 323 4.85 -2.69 8.90
N PRO A 324 3.77 -3.49 9.04
CA PRO A 324 3.88 -4.90 9.46
C PRO A 324 4.83 -5.73 8.62
N LEU A 325 4.75 -5.61 7.28
CA LEU A 325 5.63 -6.32 6.36
C LEU A 325 7.10 -5.96 6.59
N LEU A 326 7.39 -4.66 6.75
CA LEU A 326 8.75 -4.20 6.98
C LEU A 326 9.27 -4.61 8.36
N PHE A 327 8.44 -4.55 9.39
CA PHE A 327 8.79 -5.00 10.73
C PHE A 327 9.14 -6.49 10.72
N GLU A 328 8.23 -7.36 10.28
CA GLU A 328 8.44 -8.82 10.30
C GLU A 328 9.63 -9.26 9.45
N SER A 329 9.96 -8.51 8.39
CA SER A 329 11.12 -8.78 7.54
C SER A 329 12.46 -8.27 8.08
N GLY A 330 12.48 -7.56 9.22
CA GLY A 330 13.68 -6.91 9.76
C GLY A 330 14.15 -5.74 8.89
N ALA A 331 13.25 -5.11 8.15
CA ALA A 331 13.57 -4.01 7.24
C ALA A 331 13.31 -2.63 7.84
N LEU A 332 12.66 -2.51 9.00
CA LEU A 332 12.53 -1.20 9.66
C LEU A 332 13.88 -0.73 10.18
N VAL A 333 14.14 0.58 10.05
CA VAL A 333 15.41 1.17 10.50
C VAL A 333 15.41 1.42 12.01
N SER A 334 14.23 1.49 12.62
CA SER A 334 14.07 1.91 14.02
C SER A 334 13.83 0.79 15.02
N LEU A 335 13.36 -0.38 14.57
CA LEU A 335 12.86 -1.43 15.46
C LEU A 335 13.03 -2.80 14.82
N GLU A 336 13.72 -3.69 15.51
CA GLU A 336 13.84 -5.10 15.13
C GLU A 336 12.63 -5.92 15.64
N PRO A 337 12.28 -7.07 15.01
CA PRO A 337 11.12 -7.88 15.38
C PRO A 337 11.07 -8.32 16.86
N GLN A 338 12.22 -8.39 17.53
CA GLN A 338 12.33 -8.83 18.92
C GLN A 338 12.32 -7.67 19.92
N GLU A 339 12.36 -6.42 19.45
CA GLU A 339 12.39 -5.24 20.29
C GLU A 339 10.98 -4.77 20.62
N ALA A 340 10.78 -4.37 21.88
CA ALA A 340 9.55 -3.72 22.30
C ALA A 340 9.53 -2.27 21.83
N LEU A 341 8.34 -1.74 21.57
CA LEU A 341 8.19 -0.30 21.37
C LEU A 341 8.67 0.46 22.62
N PRO A 342 9.37 1.59 22.44
CA PRO A 342 9.84 2.37 23.58
C PRO A 342 8.66 3.03 24.31
N ASP A 343 8.82 3.28 25.61
CA ASP A 343 7.77 3.87 26.48
C ASP A 343 7.28 5.25 26.01
N HIS A 344 8.06 5.97 25.20
CA HIS A 344 7.67 7.26 24.64
C HIS A 344 6.87 7.17 23.35
N PHE A 345 6.73 5.98 22.76
CA PHE A 345 5.93 5.79 21.56
C PHE A 345 4.44 6.08 21.85
N PRO A 346 3.68 6.71 20.94
CA PRO A 346 2.28 7.03 21.18
C PRO A 346 1.43 5.80 21.52
N HIS A 347 0.80 5.80 22.69
CA HIS A 347 -0.09 4.71 23.13
C HIS A 347 -1.44 4.68 22.41
N ARG A 348 -1.77 5.75 21.67
CA ARG A 348 -2.97 5.80 20.83
C ARG A 348 -2.56 5.67 19.37
N TRP A 349 -2.56 4.43 18.88
CA TRP A 349 -2.36 4.14 17.47
C TRP A 349 -3.61 3.56 16.79
N LEU A 350 -4.21 4.30 15.84
CA LEU A 350 -5.23 3.79 14.92
C LEU A 350 -4.58 3.38 13.60
N ASN A 351 -4.88 2.19 13.11
CA ASN A 351 -4.55 1.78 11.76
C ASN A 351 -5.81 1.52 10.94
N VAL A 352 -5.87 2.10 9.74
CA VAL A 352 -6.98 1.91 8.81
C VAL A 352 -6.50 1.22 7.54
N TYR A 353 -7.12 0.10 7.20
CA TYR A 353 -6.79 -0.70 6.03
C TYR A 353 -8.05 -1.22 5.33
N ALA A 354 -7.92 -1.73 4.11
CA ALA A 354 -8.99 -2.38 3.36
C ALA A 354 -8.52 -3.76 2.92
N ALA A 355 -9.36 -4.79 3.06
CA ALA A 355 -8.97 -6.16 2.69
C ALA A 355 -8.63 -6.34 1.20
N ASN A 356 -9.14 -5.46 0.34
CA ASN A 356 -8.87 -5.45 -1.11
C ASN A 356 -7.59 -4.67 -1.48
N ASP A 357 -6.92 -4.07 -0.50
CA ASP A 357 -5.66 -3.34 -0.66
C ASP A 357 -4.47 -4.24 -0.33
N VAL A 358 -3.78 -4.70 -1.37
CA VAL A 358 -2.68 -5.66 -1.21
C VAL A 358 -1.43 -5.07 -0.55
N LEU A 359 -1.39 -3.77 -0.30
CA LEU A 359 -0.29 -3.07 0.34
C LEU A 359 -0.64 -2.52 1.74
N ALA A 360 -1.88 -2.72 2.21
CA ALA A 360 -2.31 -2.28 3.52
C ALA A 360 -2.40 -3.47 4.48
N TYR A 361 -1.62 -3.43 5.54
CA TYR A 361 -1.53 -4.52 6.50
C TYR A 361 -2.13 -4.14 7.86
N SER A 362 -2.62 -5.16 8.56
CA SER A 362 -3.11 -5.07 9.94
C SER A 362 -1.94 -4.84 10.88
N VAL A 363 -1.97 -3.72 11.61
CA VAL A 363 -0.89 -3.33 12.55
C VAL A 363 -1.11 -4.00 13.90
N ALA A 364 -2.36 -4.17 14.34
CA ALA A 364 -2.67 -4.79 15.62
C ALA A 364 -2.27 -6.28 15.68
N GLN A 365 -2.06 -6.93 14.53
CA GLN A 365 -1.47 -8.28 14.49
C GLN A 365 -0.01 -8.32 14.96
N VAL A 366 0.71 -7.20 14.81
CA VAL A 366 2.13 -7.08 15.15
C VAL A 366 2.34 -6.30 16.45
N PHE A 367 1.52 -5.27 16.69
CA PHE A 367 1.59 -4.39 17.87
C PHE A 367 0.26 -4.36 18.64
N PRO A 368 -0.21 -5.51 19.18
CA PRO A 368 -1.56 -5.65 19.73
C PRO A 368 -1.84 -4.77 20.95
N ASP A 369 -0.80 -4.42 21.72
CA ASP A 369 -0.97 -3.68 22.98
C ASP A 369 -1.18 -2.17 22.78
N VAL A 370 -0.84 -1.64 21.61
CA VAL A 370 -0.87 -0.20 21.32
C VAL A 370 -1.70 0.18 20.10
N ALA A 371 -1.84 -0.73 19.13
CA ALA A 371 -2.51 -0.46 17.87
C ALA A 371 -3.93 -1.02 17.86
N THR A 372 -4.85 -0.23 17.34
CA THR A 372 -6.23 -0.63 17.03
C THR A 372 -6.43 -0.59 15.53
N ASP A 373 -6.85 -1.71 14.97
CA ASP A 373 -7.15 -1.83 13.54
C ASP A 373 -8.61 -1.52 13.23
N HIS A 374 -8.85 -0.80 12.14
CA HIS A 374 -10.18 -0.56 11.57
C HIS A 374 -10.18 -0.87 10.09
N GLU A 375 -10.92 -1.90 9.70
CA GLU A 375 -11.09 -2.26 8.29
C GLU A 375 -12.18 -1.39 7.65
N VAL A 376 -11.90 -0.86 6.47
CA VAL A 376 -12.86 -0.12 5.64
C VAL A 376 -13.02 -0.78 4.28
N ASP A 377 -14.21 -0.66 3.72
CA ASP A 377 -14.45 -0.94 2.30
C ASP A 377 -14.75 0.38 1.57
N ASN A 378 -14.09 0.56 0.42
CA ASN A 378 -14.30 1.69 -0.48
C ASN A 378 -14.90 1.25 -1.83
N GLY A 379 -15.22 -0.03 -1.99
CA GLY A 379 -15.77 -0.63 -3.21
C GLY A 379 -14.79 -0.71 -4.39
N GLN A 380 -13.55 -0.23 -4.21
CA GLN A 380 -12.51 -0.23 -5.24
C GLN A 380 -11.68 -1.51 -5.15
N ARG A 381 -10.90 -1.82 -6.20
CA ARG A 381 -9.89 -2.89 -6.15
C ARG A 381 -8.51 -2.28 -6.20
N PHE A 382 -7.49 -3.04 -5.82
CA PHE A 382 -6.10 -2.63 -6.04
C PHE A 382 -5.82 -2.37 -7.53
N PRO A 383 -5.14 -1.27 -7.89
CA PRO A 383 -4.49 -0.26 -7.02
C PRO A 383 -5.40 0.86 -6.50
N GLN A 384 -6.60 1.06 -7.06
CA GLN A 384 -7.43 2.24 -6.79
C GLN A 384 -7.82 2.36 -5.32
N THR A 385 -8.03 1.22 -4.65
CA THR A 385 -8.32 1.19 -3.21
C THR A 385 -7.23 1.89 -2.38
N HIS A 386 -5.95 1.77 -2.76
CA HIS A 386 -4.80 2.26 -1.99
C HIS A 386 -4.80 3.79 -1.84
N SER A 387 -5.26 4.50 -2.87
CA SER A 387 -5.34 5.96 -2.89
C SER A 387 -6.70 6.51 -2.48
N ALA A 388 -7.71 5.66 -2.27
CA ALA A 388 -9.10 6.10 -2.10
C ALA A 388 -9.53 6.35 -0.64
N TYR A 389 -8.72 5.97 0.35
CA TYR A 389 -9.07 6.08 1.78
C TYR A 389 -9.51 7.48 2.20
N LEU A 390 -8.77 8.51 1.78
CA LEU A 390 -9.05 9.90 2.17
C LEU A 390 -10.34 10.47 1.53
N THR A 391 -10.92 9.76 0.57
CA THR A 391 -12.23 10.07 -0.01
C THR A 391 -13.36 9.21 0.57
N ASN A 392 -13.03 8.23 1.41
CA ASN A 392 -14.00 7.32 2.01
C ASN A 392 -14.62 7.94 3.27
N PRO A 393 -15.95 8.17 3.33
CA PRO A 393 -16.60 8.67 4.53
C PRO A 393 -16.43 7.75 5.75
N THR A 394 -16.28 6.45 5.54
CA THR A 394 -16.05 5.48 6.62
C THR A 394 -14.68 5.66 7.28
N PHE A 395 -13.65 6.01 6.50
CA PHE A 395 -12.35 6.37 7.06
C PHE A 395 -12.48 7.58 8.00
N TRP A 396 -13.15 8.65 7.55
CA TRP A 396 -13.31 9.85 8.37
C TRP A 396 -14.17 9.61 9.61
N ARG A 397 -15.20 8.76 9.55
CA ARG A 397 -15.95 8.34 10.75
C ARG A 397 -15.09 7.59 11.77
N ALA A 398 -14.16 6.75 11.30
CA ALA A 398 -13.21 6.06 12.17
C ALA A 398 -12.25 7.06 12.84
N VAL A 399 -11.74 8.04 12.07
CA VAL A 399 -10.92 9.14 12.60
C VAL A 399 -11.69 9.96 13.64
N ASP A 400 -12.95 10.31 13.38
CA ASP A 400 -13.77 11.08 14.31
C ASP A 400 -13.97 10.35 15.65
N THR A 401 -14.28 9.05 15.56
CA THR A 401 -14.44 8.18 16.74
C THR A 401 -13.13 8.05 17.52
N TRP A 402 -12.00 8.01 16.80
CA TRP A 402 -10.69 7.81 17.41
C TRP A 402 -10.11 9.05 18.06
N VAL A 403 -10.24 10.21 17.43
CA VAL A 403 -9.62 11.46 17.89
C VAL A 403 -10.57 12.20 18.85
N GLY A 404 -11.87 11.87 18.83
CA GLY A 404 -12.85 12.31 19.84
C GLY A 404 -12.46 11.78 21.22
#